data_AF-A0A8E2DMB8-F1
#
_entry.id   AF-A0A8E2DMB8-F1
#
_cell.length_a   1.000
_cell.length_b   1.000
_cell.length_c   1.000
_cell.angle_alpha   90.00
_cell.angle_beta   90.00
_cell.angle_gamma   90.00
#
_symmetry.space_group_name_H-M   'P 1'
#
loop_
_entity.id
_entity.type
_entity.pdbx_description
1 polymer ?
#
loop_
_entity_poly.entity_id
_entity_poly.type
_entity_poly.pdbx_seq_one_letter_code
_entity_poly.pdbx_strand_id
1 'polypeptide(L)'
;MLKLGEQLGIVLLTLMACYILVRYMLISGAKVLPYPPRPPTIPVIGNIMDIRTPSAWLKLTKYKKTYGLGRSVFVLNFLKAMNDLLEKCASKYSDRPVLTFANDLVGLNRVDSEEWHAQCKLAHAALGPATVIDYIIMQEDIMAGLAKDLLKTPKNFYSLIHVAAGKIVITITYGTQPSTTEDEFIFIAEKVNRIGTQAAMPGTYLCDILPILAYGRQAVHDMLNKPFEYVKKEMVYVSPLQAGTAPPSLVQRLLSDPPENITNMEERIKGTARSMYVAGADTVYSAMLTFILAMALNWNKQHLAQVEVDRVVGTDRLPMIEDMPNLPYELFGWFLTPGLAYRSSKDNVYEGYFIPKSTIVIPMCGQWIPTCADVPTPG
;
A
#
# COMPACT_ATOMS: atom_id res chain seq x y z
N MET A 1 -67.99 -8.81 37.95
CA MET A 1 -67.67 -9.81 36.90
C MET A 1 -67.17 -9.19 35.59
N LEU A 2 -67.64 -7.99 35.18
CA LEU A 2 -67.20 -7.34 33.93
C LEU A 2 -65.69 -7.03 33.83
N LYS A 3 -65.02 -6.65 34.92
CA LYS A 3 -63.56 -6.35 34.92
C LYS A 3 -62.65 -7.56 34.66
N LEU A 4 -63.13 -8.78 34.95
CA LEU A 4 -62.32 -9.99 34.76
C LEU A 4 -62.27 -10.39 33.27
N GLY A 5 -63.36 -10.17 32.54
CA GLY A 5 -63.46 -10.45 31.10
C GLY A 5 -62.58 -9.52 30.26
N GLU A 6 -62.49 -8.24 30.62
CA GLU A 6 -61.61 -7.28 29.94
C GLU A 6 -60.12 -7.62 30.13
N GLN A 7 -59.72 -8.03 31.34
CA GLN A 7 -58.33 -8.42 31.59
C GLN A 7 -57.95 -9.72 30.87
N LEU A 8 -58.86 -10.70 30.79
CA LEU A 8 -58.65 -11.91 30.00
C LEU A 8 -58.53 -11.60 28.49
N GLY A 9 -59.31 -10.65 27.98
CA GLY A 9 -59.21 -10.20 26.58
C GLY A 9 -57.85 -9.59 26.25
N ILE A 10 -57.30 -8.76 27.15
CA ILE A 10 -55.98 -8.12 26.96
C ILE A 10 -54.86 -9.16 27.02
N VAL A 11 -54.93 -10.14 27.92
CA VAL A 11 -53.94 -11.23 28.01
C VAL A 11 -53.96 -12.11 26.75
N LEU A 12 -55.14 -12.43 26.22
CA LEU A 12 -55.25 -13.22 25.00
C LEU A 12 -54.73 -12.46 23.76
N LEU A 13 -55.02 -11.17 23.65
CA LEU A 13 -54.51 -10.32 22.57
C LEU A 13 -52.99 -10.18 22.61
N THR A 14 -52.40 -10.00 23.80
CA THR A 14 -50.94 -9.92 23.96
C THR A 14 -50.25 -11.24 23.64
N LEU A 15 -50.79 -12.38 24.11
CA LEU A 15 -50.26 -13.70 23.78
C LEU A 15 -50.35 -13.99 22.27
N MET A 16 -51.44 -13.60 21.62
CA MET A 16 -51.61 -13.75 20.17
C MET A 16 -50.63 -12.85 19.40
N ALA A 17 -50.45 -11.59 19.83
CA ALA A 17 -49.45 -10.71 19.25
C ALA A 17 -48.02 -11.27 19.40
N CYS A 18 -47.65 -11.75 20.59
CA CYS A 18 -46.36 -12.40 20.81
C CYS A 18 -46.17 -13.66 19.94
N TYR A 19 -47.20 -14.49 19.80
CA TYR A 19 -47.16 -15.67 18.94
C TYR A 19 -46.97 -15.31 17.47
N ILE A 20 -47.70 -14.29 16.97
CA ILE A 20 -47.56 -13.79 15.60
C ILE A 20 -46.15 -13.22 15.39
N LEU A 21 -45.60 -12.49 16.35
CA LEU A 21 -44.27 -11.88 16.28
C LEU A 21 -43.16 -12.95 16.29
N VAL A 22 -43.28 -13.97 17.14
CA VAL A 22 -42.36 -15.12 17.16
C VAL A 22 -42.46 -15.94 15.87
N ARG A 23 -43.69 -16.20 15.37
CA ARG A 23 -43.89 -16.89 14.08
C ARG A 23 -43.36 -16.08 12.92
N TYR A 24 -43.55 -14.76 12.91
CA TYR A 24 -42.98 -13.87 11.91
C TYR A 24 -41.45 -13.91 11.98
N MET A 25 -40.83 -13.88 13.17
CA MET A 25 -39.37 -14.02 13.30
C MET A 25 -38.84 -15.39 12.83
N LEU A 26 -39.58 -16.48 13.10
CA LEU A 26 -39.20 -17.84 12.69
C LEU A 26 -39.42 -18.11 11.20
N ILE A 27 -40.48 -17.56 10.60
CA ILE A 27 -40.85 -17.73 9.17
C ILE A 27 -40.10 -16.72 8.30
N SER A 28 -39.81 -15.53 8.81
CA SER A 28 -38.89 -14.54 8.20
C SER A 28 -37.42 -14.90 8.40
N GLY A 29 -37.14 -16.16 8.72
CA GLY A 29 -35.85 -16.80 8.48
C GLY A 29 -35.57 -16.87 6.98
N ALA A 30 -35.38 -15.70 6.35
CA ALA A 30 -34.60 -15.61 5.13
C ALA A 30 -33.37 -16.48 5.33
N LYS A 31 -32.98 -17.28 4.34
CA LYS A 31 -31.77 -18.09 4.41
C LYS A 31 -30.59 -17.17 4.75
N VAL A 32 -30.28 -17.03 6.04
CA VAL A 32 -29.17 -16.22 6.51
C VAL A 32 -27.96 -17.05 6.15
N LEU A 33 -27.41 -16.75 4.99
CA LEU A 33 -26.16 -17.34 4.56
C LEU A 33 -25.15 -17.13 5.70
N PRO A 34 -24.45 -18.19 6.12
CA PRO A 34 -23.54 -18.09 7.24
C PRO A 34 -22.43 -17.09 6.91
N TYR A 35 -21.91 -16.44 7.95
CA TYR A 35 -20.66 -15.72 7.79
C TYR A 35 -19.50 -16.69 7.55
N PRO A 36 -18.42 -16.23 6.91
CA PRO A 36 -17.17 -16.99 6.87
C PRO A 36 -16.74 -17.42 8.28
N PRO A 37 -16.08 -18.59 8.43
CA PRO A 37 -15.65 -19.09 9.73
C PRO A 37 -14.84 -18.04 10.50
N ARG A 38 -14.91 -18.01 11.83
CA ARG A 38 -14.23 -16.98 12.64
C ARG A 38 -13.45 -17.63 13.78
N PRO A 39 -12.28 -17.09 14.16
CA PRO A 39 -11.63 -17.48 15.40
C PRO A 39 -12.49 -17.04 16.59
N PRO A 40 -12.40 -17.70 17.75
CA PRO A 40 -13.08 -17.28 18.97
C PRO A 40 -12.77 -15.82 19.28
N THR A 41 -13.80 -15.00 19.49
CA THR A 41 -13.65 -13.56 19.77
C THR A 41 -13.89 -13.25 21.23
N ILE A 42 -13.08 -12.35 21.80
CA ILE A 42 -13.37 -11.76 23.11
C ILE A 42 -14.53 -10.75 22.94
N PRO A 43 -15.59 -10.78 23.76
CA PRO A 43 -16.65 -9.77 23.72
C PRO A 43 -16.07 -8.35 23.84
N VAL A 44 -16.64 -7.38 23.10
CA VAL A 44 -16.21 -5.96 23.02
C VAL A 44 -14.86 -5.73 22.31
N ILE A 45 -13.81 -6.48 22.63
CA ILE A 45 -12.45 -6.28 22.10
C ILE A 45 -12.23 -7.02 20.76
N GLY A 46 -13.01 -8.06 20.48
CA GLY A 46 -12.86 -8.88 19.29
C GLY A 46 -11.50 -9.59 19.24
N ASN A 47 -10.91 -9.64 18.04
CA ASN A 47 -9.59 -10.26 17.78
C ASN A 47 -8.49 -9.21 17.56
N ILE A 48 -8.70 -7.97 18.02
CA ILE A 48 -7.74 -6.87 17.82
C ILE A 48 -6.36 -7.24 18.40
N MET A 49 -6.33 -7.91 19.55
CA MET A 49 -5.08 -8.33 20.21
C MET A 49 -4.25 -9.32 19.39
N ASP A 50 -4.87 -10.08 18.48
CA ASP A 50 -4.16 -10.99 17.59
C ASP A 50 -3.43 -10.25 16.46
N ILE A 51 -3.91 -9.06 16.10
CA ILE A 51 -3.47 -8.28 14.94
C ILE A 51 -2.48 -7.17 15.33
N ARG A 52 -2.39 -6.80 16.62
CA ARG A 52 -1.49 -5.72 17.11
C ARG A 52 0.01 -6.04 17.08
N THR A 53 0.41 -7.26 16.72
CA THR A 53 1.82 -7.68 16.72
C THR A 53 2.49 -7.44 15.36
N PRO A 54 3.78 -7.05 15.28
CA PRO A 54 4.51 -6.96 13.99
C PRO A 54 4.50 -8.25 13.17
N SER A 55 4.36 -9.40 13.84
CA SER A 55 4.19 -10.73 13.23
C SER A 55 2.72 -11.12 13.00
N ALA A 56 1.77 -10.17 13.02
CA ALA A 56 0.36 -10.46 12.81
C ALA A 56 0.12 -11.20 11.50
N TRP A 57 0.82 -10.84 10.43
CA TRP A 57 0.76 -11.54 9.15
C TRP A 57 1.06 -13.05 9.29
N LEU A 58 2.01 -13.46 10.14
CA LEU A 58 2.28 -14.89 10.43
C LEU A 58 1.13 -15.60 11.15
N LYS A 59 0.33 -14.86 11.93
CA LYS A 59 -0.89 -15.41 12.53
C LYS A 59 -2.00 -15.48 11.48
N LEU A 60 -2.10 -14.47 10.62
CA LEU A 60 -3.05 -14.42 9.51
C LEU A 60 -2.83 -15.50 8.45
N THR A 61 -1.59 -15.95 8.27
CA THR A 61 -1.25 -17.08 7.37
C THR A 61 -1.61 -18.44 7.97
N LYS A 62 -1.57 -18.60 9.31
CA LYS A 62 -1.99 -19.84 9.99
C LYS A 62 -3.50 -20.09 9.88
N TYR A 63 -4.26 -19.04 9.62
CA TYR A 63 -5.68 -19.10 9.36
C TYR A 63 -5.93 -19.74 7.97
N LYS A 64 -5.84 -21.08 7.89
CA LYS A 64 -5.96 -21.91 6.66
C LYS A 64 -7.32 -21.86 5.94
N LYS A 65 -8.29 -21.10 6.44
CA LYS A 65 -9.62 -20.87 5.84
C LYS A 65 -9.85 -19.37 5.77
N THR A 66 -10.88 -18.91 5.07
CA THR A 66 -11.20 -17.49 5.05
C THR A 66 -11.80 -17.11 6.39
N TYR A 67 -11.02 -16.44 7.25
CA TYR A 67 -11.44 -16.13 8.61
C TYR A 67 -11.95 -14.69 8.75
N GLY A 68 -13.08 -14.55 9.43
CA GLY A 68 -13.60 -13.26 9.86
C GLY A 68 -13.01 -12.82 11.20
N LEU A 69 -12.32 -11.68 11.28
CA LEU A 69 -11.91 -11.08 12.56
C LEU A 69 -12.98 -10.05 12.96
N GLY A 70 -13.93 -10.45 13.80
CA GLY A 70 -15.12 -9.66 14.12
C GLY A 70 -16.15 -9.62 12.98
N ARG A 71 -16.98 -8.57 12.93
CA ARG A 71 -18.05 -8.42 11.92
C ARG A 71 -17.57 -7.91 10.55
N SER A 72 -16.32 -7.44 10.44
CA SER A 72 -15.93 -6.54 9.33
C SER A 72 -14.53 -6.76 8.76
N VAL A 73 -13.81 -7.85 9.05
CA VAL A 73 -12.49 -8.13 8.43
C VAL A 73 -12.48 -9.53 7.83
N PHE A 74 -12.01 -9.67 6.59
CA PHE A 74 -12.01 -10.90 5.80
C PHE A 74 -10.63 -11.11 5.18
N VAL A 75 -9.93 -12.18 5.56
CA VAL A 75 -8.56 -12.46 5.11
C VAL A 75 -8.57 -13.41 3.91
N LEU A 76 -8.04 -12.98 2.77
CA LEU A 76 -7.94 -13.80 1.56
C LEU A 76 -6.59 -14.52 1.54
N ASN A 77 -6.61 -15.80 1.89
CA ASN A 77 -5.44 -16.66 1.87
C ASN A 77 -5.33 -17.52 0.62
N PHE A 78 -6.27 -17.50 -0.32
CA PHE A 78 -6.24 -18.36 -1.51
C PHE A 78 -6.18 -17.54 -2.80
N LEU A 79 -5.33 -17.94 -3.76
CA LEU A 79 -5.24 -17.29 -5.07
C LEU A 79 -6.59 -17.24 -5.80
N LYS A 80 -7.35 -18.33 -5.78
CA LYS A 80 -8.71 -18.37 -6.34
C LYS A 80 -9.60 -17.27 -5.74
N ALA A 81 -9.59 -17.12 -4.42
CA ALA A 81 -10.41 -16.12 -3.74
C ALA A 81 -9.94 -14.69 -4.03
N MET A 82 -8.62 -14.48 -4.17
CA MET A 82 -8.08 -13.20 -4.60
C MET A 82 -8.52 -12.85 -6.02
N ASN A 83 -8.40 -13.76 -6.99
CA ASN A 83 -8.84 -13.51 -8.37
C ASN A 83 -10.36 -13.33 -8.46
N ASP A 84 -11.15 -14.16 -7.77
CA ASP A 84 -12.61 -14.06 -7.83
C ASP A 84 -13.15 -12.76 -7.23
N LEU A 85 -12.55 -12.28 -6.13
CA LEU A 85 -13.04 -11.10 -5.40
C LEU A 85 -12.35 -9.81 -5.81
N LEU A 86 -11.03 -9.79 -5.94
CA LEU A 86 -10.27 -8.57 -6.21
C LEU A 86 -10.13 -8.27 -7.70
N GLU A 87 -10.09 -9.28 -8.56
CA GLU A 87 -9.97 -9.09 -10.01
C GLU A 87 -11.36 -9.10 -10.69
N LYS A 88 -12.08 -10.23 -10.62
CA LYS A 88 -13.40 -10.37 -11.28
C LYS A 88 -14.47 -9.47 -10.67
N CYS A 89 -14.39 -9.21 -9.37
CA CYS A 89 -15.33 -8.35 -8.64
C CYS A 89 -14.69 -7.02 -8.18
N ALA A 90 -13.67 -6.52 -8.89
CA ALA A 90 -12.92 -5.31 -8.52
C ALA A 90 -13.83 -4.11 -8.17
N SER A 91 -14.91 -3.88 -8.92
CA SER A 91 -15.88 -2.79 -8.67
C SER A 91 -16.61 -2.88 -7.32
N LYS A 92 -16.69 -4.08 -6.74
CA LYS A 92 -17.26 -4.31 -5.40
C LYS A 92 -16.20 -4.23 -4.30
N TYR A 93 -14.92 -4.40 -4.63
CA TYR A 93 -13.81 -4.54 -3.69
C TYR A 93 -12.66 -3.55 -3.96
N SER A 94 -12.95 -2.38 -4.51
CA SER A 94 -11.96 -1.34 -4.83
C SER A 94 -11.82 -0.27 -3.74
N ASP A 95 -12.79 -0.15 -2.84
CA ASP A 95 -12.75 0.87 -1.78
C ASP A 95 -11.58 0.61 -0.82
N ARG A 96 -11.08 1.67 -0.18
CA ARG A 96 -10.12 1.57 0.92
C ARG A 96 -10.81 1.65 2.28
N PRO A 97 -10.29 0.96 3.31
CA PRO A 97 -10.72 1.17 4.70
C PRO A 97 -10.58 2.63 5.10
N VAL A 98 -11.52 3.13 5.91
CA VAL A 98 -11.42 4.49 6.46
C VAL A 98 -10.57 4.40 7.72
N LEU A 99 -9.38 4.98 7.66
CA LEU A 99 -8.47 5.12 8.79
C LEU A 99 -8.56 6.55 9.29
N THR A 100 -9.44 6.80 10.28
CA THR A 100 -9.72 8.13 10.83
C THR A 100 -8.42 8.83 11.29
N PHE A 101 -7.49 8.12 11.91
CA PHE A 101 -6.21 8.70 12.31
C PHE A 101 -5.35 9.12 11.10
N ALA A 102 -5.17 8.25 10.09
CA ALA A 102 -4.38 8.58 8.91
C ALA A 102 -5.02 9.72 8.09
N ASN A 103 -6.34 9.68 7.91
CA ASN A 103 -7.09 10.66 7.12
C ASN A 103 -7.22 11.99 7.88
N ASP A 104 -7.82 11.98 9.07
CA ASP A 104 -8.28 13.19 9.75
C ASP A 104 -7.24 13.75 10.73
N LEU A 105 -6.23 12.98 11.14
CA LEU A 105 -5.25 13.42 12.14
C LEU A 105 -3.85 13.60 11.56
N VAL A 106 -3.45 12.76 10.61
CA VAL A 106 -2.16 12.88 9.90
C VAL A 106 -2.30 13.71 8.61
N GLY A 107 -3.48 13.78 8.00
CA GLY A 107 -3.70 14.53 6.75
C GLY A 107 -3.36 13.72 5.49
N LEU A 108 -3.23 12.39 5.60
CA LEU A 108 -3.18 11.47 4.48
C LEU A 108 -4.62 11.19 4.01
N ASN A 109 -5.34 12.26 3.65
CA ASN A 109 -6.76 12.25 3.37
C ASN A 109 -7.16 11.09 2.45
N ARG A 110 -8.38 10.57 2.68
CA ARG A 110 -8.94 9.54 1.82
C ARG A 110 -9.05 10.07 0.40
N VAL A 111 -8.28 9.45 -0.49
CA VAL A 111 -8.44 9.62 -1.93
C VAL A 111 -9.75 8.90 -2.30
N ASP A 112 -10.77 9.65 -2.70
CA ASP A 112 -11.99 9.05 -3.24
C ASP A 112 -11.73 8.46 -4.63
N SER A 113 -12.75 7.83 -5.23
CA SER A 113 -12.56 7.17 -6.52
C SER A 113 -12.18 8.15 -7.63
N GLU A 114 -12.68 9.39 -7.61
CA GLU A 114 -12.39 10.38 -8.64
C GLU A 114 -10.96 10.89 -8.50
N GLU A 115 -10.57 11.27 -7.28
CA GLU A 115 -9.21 11.69 -6.95
C GLU A 115 -8.20 10.58 -7.23
N TRP A 116 -8.55 9.33 -6.97
CA TRP A 116 -7.71 8.17 -7.28
C TRP A 116 -7.46 8.05 -8.78
N HIS A 117 -8.53 8.08 -9.58
CA HIS A 117 -8.40 7.96 -11.03
C HIS A 117 -7.61 9.13 -11.63
N ALA A 118 -7.82 10.36 -11.14
CA ALA A 118 -7.06 11.52 -11.58
C ALA A 118 -5.56 11.40 -11.24
N GLN A 119 -5.22 11.02 -10.00
CA GLN A 119 -3.82 10.80 -9.60
C GLN A 119 -3.18 9.65 -10.38
N CYS A 120 -3.90 8.56 -10.65
CA CYS A 120 -3.41 7.47 -11.51
C CYS A 120 -3.15 7.94 -12.94
N LYS A 121 -4.03 8.79 -13.51
CA LYS A 121 -3.84 9.36 -14.84
C LYS A 121 -2.59 10.25 -14.89
N LEU A 122 -2.39 11.09 -13.87
CA LEU A 122 -1.19 11.94 -13.73
C LEU A 122 0.08 11.09 -13.57
N ALA A 123 0.06 10.09 -12.68
CA ALA A 123 1.19 9.19 -12.49
C ALA A 123 1.53 8.43 -13.78
N HIS A 124 0.54 7.95 -14.52
CA HIS A 124 0.75 7.26 -15.79
C HIS A 124 1.31 8.19 -16.88
N ALA A 125 0.87 9.45 -16.93
CA ALA A 125 1.41 10.44 -17.86
C ALA A 125 2.89 10.75 -17.58
N ALA A 126 3.31 10.70 -16.31
CA ALA A 126 4.68 11.00 -15.91
C ALA A 126 5.61 9.77 -15.87
N LEU A 127 5.11 8.59 -15.54
CA LEU A 127 5.88 7.35 -15.31
C LEU A 127 5.52 6.24 -16.31
N GLY A 128 4.85 6.58 -17.41
CA GLY A 128 4.48 5.64 -18.45
C GLY A 128 5.71 5.06 -19.16
N PRO A 129 5.56 3.98 -19.93
CA PRO A 129 6.68 3.32 -20.62
C PRO A 129 7.50 4.24 -21.53
N ALA A 130 6.87 5.26 -22.11
CA ALA A 130 7.54 6.24 -22.96
C ALA A 130 8.36 7.28 -22.18
N THR A 131 7.99 7.57 -20.93
CA THR A 131 8.60 8.64 -20.13
C THR A 131 9.55 8.13 -19.07
N VAL A 132 9.39 6.86 -18.64
CA VAL A 132 10.24 6.25 -17.61
C VAL A 132 11.71 6.17 -18.01
N ILE A 133 11.97 6.14 -19.33
CA ILE A 133 13.32 6.09 -19.91
C ILE A 133 14.15 7.30 -19.48
N ASP A 134 13.52 8.47 -19.32
CA ASP A 134 14.21 9.71 -18.91
C ASP A 134 14.74 9.66 -17.47
N TYR A 135 14.29 8.68 -16.66
CA TYR A 135 14.70 8.50 -15.28
C TYR A 135 15.76 7.40 -15.08
N ILE A 136 16.09 6.66 -16.13
CA ILE A 136 17.01 5.50 -16.05
C ILE A 136 18.40 5.95 -15.62
N ILE A 137 18.95 6.96 -16.29
CA ILE A 137 20.31 7.46 -16.04
C ILE A 137 20.44 7.92 -14.57
N MET A 138 19.44 8.62 -14.04
CA MET A 138 19.45 9.04 -12.63
C MET A 138 19.43 7.86 -11.66
N GLN A 139 18.71 6.78 -11.97
CA GLN A 139 18.72 5.59 -11.15
C GLN A 139 20.07 4.88 -11.19
N GLU A 140 20.66 4.74 -12.39
CA GLU A 140 21.99 4.14 -12.59
C GLU A 140 23.07 4.91 -11.81
N ASP A 141 23.06 6.25 -11.88
CA ASP A 141 23.99 7.09 -11.13
C ASP A 141 23.87 6.91 -9.61
N ILE A 142 22.64 6.87 -9.08
CA ILE A 142 22.41 6.66 -7.64
C ILE A 142 22.86 5.25 -7.23
N MET A 143 22.62 4.23 -8.06
CA MET A 143 23.05 2.85 -7.79
C MET A 143 24.57 2.69 -7.87
N ALA A 144 25.24 3.37 -8.81
CA ALA A 144 26.70 3.42 -8.88
C ALA A 144 27.29 4.08 -7.61
N GLY A 145 26.67 5.17 -7.14
CA GLY A 145 27.02 5.80 -5.86
C GLY A 145 26.86 4.84 -4.68
N LEU A 146 25.73 4.15 -4.59
CA LEU A 146 25.48 3.14 -3.55
C LEU A 146 26.51 2.02 -3.58
N ALA A 147 26.84 1.47 -4.76
CA ALA A 147 27.85 0.42 -4.90
C ALA A 147 29.22 0.88 -4.36
N LYS A 148 29.63 2.10 -4.72
CA LYS A 148 30.86 2.73 -4.23
C LYS A 148 30.87 2.91 -2.71
N ASP A 149 29.75 3.31 -2.13
CA ASP A 149 29.65 3.51 -0.69
C ASP A 149 29.61 2.18 0.08
N LEU A 150 28.97 1.15 -0.47
CA LEU A 150 28.98 -0.21 0.07
C LEU A 150 30.39 -0.81 0.10
N LEU A 151 31.24 -0.52 -0.90
CA LEU A 151 32.64 -0.94 -0.89
C LEU A 151 33.44 -0.29 0.25
N LYS A 152 33.12 0.95 0.61
CA LYS A 152 33.81 1.69 1.68
C LYS A 152 33.32 1.32 3.08
N THR A 153 32.00 1.23 3.27
CA THR A 153 31.37 1.04 4.59
C THR A 153 30.29 -0.05 4.54
N PRO A 154 30.65 -1.31 4.21
CA PRO A 154 29.68 -2.39 4.02
C PRO A 154 28.85 -2.69 5.27
N LYS A 155 29.39 -2.41 6.47
CA LYS A 155 28.67 -2.59 7.75
C LYS A 155 27.45 -1.67 7.89
N ASN A 156 27.40 -0.56 7.15
CA ASN A 156 26.32 0.42 7.22
C ASN A 156 25.29 0.28 6.08
N PHE A 157 25.24 -0.90 5.43
CA PHE A 157 24.39 -1.11 4.25
C PHE A 157 22.90 -0.78 4.47
N TYR A 158 22.34 -1.01 5.67
CA TYR A 158 20.96 -0.59 5.99
C TYR A 158 20.73 0.90 5.73
N SER A 159 21.57 1.76 6.31
CA SER A 159 21.43 3.22 6.15
C SER A 159 21.71 3.63 4.71
N LEU A 160 22.73 3.05 4.06
CA LEU A 160 23.09 3.38 2.69
C LEU A 160 21.96 3.05 1.70
N ILE A 161 21.34 1.88 1.83
CA ILE A 161 20.23 1.47 0.96
C ILE A 161 18.99 2.34 1.22
N HIS A 162 18.71 2.67 2.49
CA HIS A 162 17.59 3.55 2.83
C HIS A 162 17.74 4.93 2.19
N VAL A 163 18.93 5.52 2.29
CA VAL A 163 19.26 6.81 1.64
C VAL A 163 19.15 6.68 0.13
N ALA A 164 19.70 5.64 -0.49
CA ALA A 164 19.63 5.43 -1.93
C ALA A 164 18.18 5.30 -2.43
N ALA A 165 17.32 4.56 -1.73
CA ALA A 165 15.90 4.44 -2.07
C ALA A 165 15.16 5.79 -1.95
N GLY A 166 15.43 6.55 -0.89
CA GLY A 166 14.89 7.91 -0.73
C GLY A 166 15.34 8.86 -1.84
N LYS A 167 16.62 8.80 -2.23
CA LYS A 167 17.18 9.58 -3.34
C LYS A 167 16.49 9.27 -4.65
N ILE A 168 16.35 7.99 -5.03
CA ILE A 168 15.65 7.60 -6.27
C ILE A 168 14.27 8.27 -6.34
N VAL A 169 13.48 8.14 -5.28
CA VAL A 169 12.09 8.61 -5.30
C VAL A 169 12.00 10.14 -5.34
N ILE A 170 12.84 10.85 -4.58
CA ILE A 170 12.86 12.32 -4.60
C ILE A 170 13.36 12.84 -5.94
N THR A 171 14.43 12.26 -6.47
CA THR A 171 15.01 12.67 -7.75
C THR A 171 14.02 12.44 -8.88
N ILE A 172 13.33 11.29 -8.94
CA ILE A 172 12.30 11.05 -9.96
C ILE A 172 11.09 11.98 -9.78
N THR A 173 10.66 12.21 -8.53
CA THR A 173 9.45 12.98 -8.25
C THR A 173 9.65 14.49 -8.47
N TYR A 174 10.76 15.04 -7.98
CA TYR A 174 11.01 16.47 -7.89
C TYR A 174 12.26 16.96 -8.65
N GLY A 175 13.10 16.06 -9.19
CA GLY A 175 14.25 16.48 -10.00
C GLY A 175 15.31 17.23 -9.20
N THR A 176 15.57 16.84 -7.96
CA THR A 176 16.56 17.52 -7.11
C THR A 176 17.99 17.11 -7.47
N GLN A 177 18.92 18.07 -7.41
CA GLN A 177 20.37 17.81 -7.48
C GLN A 177 20.99 17.63 -6.06
N PRO A 178 22.15 16.96 -5.93
CA PRO A 178 22.61 16.46 -4.63
C PRO A 178 23.24 17.50 -3.71
N SER A 179 22.91 17.44 -2.42
CA SER A 179 23.82 17.53 -1.25
C SER A 179 23.16 18.13 0.01
N THR A 180 22.20 19.06 -0.12
CA THR A 180 21.58 19.71 1.06
C THR A 180 20.06 19.65 1.06
N THR A 181 19.43 19.78 -0.11
CA THR A 181 17.97 19.64 -0.29
C THR A 181 17.53 18.18 -0.24
N GLU A 182 18.35 17.24 -0.72
CA GLU A 182 18.12 15.80 -0.59
C GLU A 182 17.97 15.39 0.87
N ASP A 183 18.90 15.81 1.73
CA ASP A 183 18.89 15.43 3.16
C ASP A 183 17.67 15.99 3.89
N GLU A 184 17.25 17.24 3.59
CA GLU A 184 16.04 17.81 4.18
C GLU A 184 14.77 17.08 3.70
N PHE A 185 14.66 16.79 2.40
CA PHE A 185 13.48 16.14 1.83
C PHE A 185 13.37 14.67 2.26
N ILE A 186 14.49 13.94 2.28
CA ILE A 186 14.54 12.56 2.80
C ILE A 186 14.11 12.56 4.26
N PHE A 187 14.64 13.47 5.09
CA PHE A 187 14.32 13.53 6.51
C PHE A 187 12.83 13.85 6.78
N ILE A 188 12.27 14.86 6.12
CA ILE A 188 10.86 15.24 6.28
C ILE A 188 9.95 14.07 5.96
N ALA A 189 10.32 13.33 4.93
CA ALA A 189 9.44 12.35 4.35
C ALA A 189 9.62 10.96 4.99
N GLU A 190 10.80 10.64 5.54
CA GLU A 190 11.00 9.58 6.54
C GLU A 190 10.12 9.83 7.79
N LYS A 191 10.10 11.07 8.28
CA LYS A 191 9.25 11.44 9.42
C LYS A 191 7.76 11.19 9.12
N VAL A 192 7.30 11.52 7.92
CA VAL A 192 5.91 11.24 7.50
C VAL A 192 5.66 9.75 7.35
N ASN A 193 6.56 8.98 6.74
CA ASN A 193 6.41 7.52 6.61
C ASN A 193 6.38 6.82 7.96
N ARG A 194 7.18 7.26 8.93
CA ARG A 194 7.15 6.73 10.30
C ARG A 194 5.80 7.00 10.97
N ILE A 195 5.26 8.21 10.83
CA ILE A 195 3.93 8.56 11.34
C ILE A 195 2.85 7.72 10.62
N GLY A 196 2.94 7.59 9.28
CA GLY A 196 2.00 6.84 8.45
C GLY A 196 2.00 5.34 8.73
N THR A 197 3.16 4.73 8.92
CA THR A 197 3.30 3.30 9.26
C THR A 197 2.71 3.00 10.63
N GLN A 198 2.99 3.85 11.62
CA GLN A 198 2.37 3.74 12.94
C GLN A 198 0.84 3.95 12.88
N ALA A 199 0.38 4.86 12.02
CA ALA A 199 -1.04 5.12 11.77
C ALA A 199 -1.75 3.95 11.07
N ALA A 200 -1.06 3.21 10.20
CA ALA A 200 -1.64 2.13 9.41
C ALA A 200 -1.80 0.81 10.20
N MET A 201 -1.10 0.66 11.33
CA MET A 201 -1.18 -0.53 12.18
C MET A 201 -2.50 -0.53 12.99
N PRO A 202 -3.41 -1.50 12.77
CA PRO A 202 -4.70 -1.52 13.46
C PRO A 202 -4.55 -1.61 14.98
N GLY A 203 -5.18 -0.68 15.72
CA GLY A 203 -5.19 -0.70 17.19
C GLY A 203 -3.92 -0.20 17.87
N THR A 204 -3.03 0.50 17.14
CA THR A 204 -1.82 1.12 17.70
C THR A 204 -2.14 2.35 18.53
N TYR A 205 -3.15 3.11 18.09
CA TYR A 205 -3.61 4.29 18.81
C TYR A 205 -5.03 4.08 19.33
N LEU A 206 -5.28 4.45 20.60
CA LEU A 206 -6.64 4.64 21.11
C LEU A 206 -7.42 5.68 20.27
N CYS A 207 -6.71 6.45 19.44
CA CYS A 207 -7.23 7.51 18.58
C CYS A 207 -8.16 7.01 17.46
N ASP A 208 -8.07 5.74 17.03
CA ASP A 208 -9.07 5.14 16.13
C ASP A 208 -10.45 5.00 16.82
N ILE A 209 -10.48 5.13 18.15
CA ILE A 209 -11.68 5.13 19.00
C ILE A 209 -12.00 6.57 19.50
N LEU A 210 -10.98 7.43 19.67
CA LEU A 210 -11.12 8.80 20.19
C LEU A 210 -10.39 9.84 19.30
N PRO A 211 -11.11 10.56 18.41
CA PRO A 211 -10.52 11.41 17.36
C PRO A 211 -9.89 12.74 17.80
N ILE A 212 -9.46 12.91 19.07
CA ILE A 212 -9.09 14.23 19.62
C ILE A 212 -7.58 14.56 19.56
N LEU A 213 -6.72 13.65 19.07
CA LEU A 213 -5.27 13.86 19.05
C LEU A 213 -4.73 14.07 17.62
N ALA A 214 -4.80 15.30 17.10
CA ALA A 214 -4.26 15.68 15.80
C ALA A 214 -2.74 15.92 15.87
N TYR A 215 -1.94 14.89 15.61
CA TYR A 215 -0.48 14.97 15.55
C TYR A 215 0.02 14.66 14.12
N GLY A 216 0.94 15.47 13.59
CA GLY A 216 1.63 15.19 12.31
C GLY A 216 1.20 16.01 11.09
N ARG A 217 0.11 16.81 11.17
CA ARG A 217 -0.37 17.66 10.04
C ARG A 217 0.70 18.57 9.44
N GLN A 218 1.52 19.20 10.28
CA GLN A 218 2.60 20.09 9.80
C GLN A 218 3.66 19.30 9.01
N ALA A 219 4.03 18.11 9.46
CA ALA A 219 5.02 17.29 8.75
C ALA A 219 4.52 16.87 7.36
N VAL A 220 3.23 16.51 7.24
CA VAL A 220 2.61 16.21 5.95
C VAL A 220 2.53 17.46 5.07
N HIS A 221 2.16 18.59 5.64
CA HIS A 221 2.15 19.87 4.92
C HIS A 221 3.54 20.23 4.38
N ASP A 222 4.59 20.10 5.20
CA ASP A 222 5.96 20.39 4.82
C ASP A 222 6.46 19.42 3.73
N MET A 223 6.15 18.12 3.87
CA MET A 223 6.49 17.10 2.88
C MET A 223 5.87 17.39 1.51
N LEU A 224 4.64 17.91 1.50
CA LEU A 224 3.92 18.24 0.27
C LEU A 224 4.43 19.52 -0.38
N ASN A 225 4.55 20.59 0.41
CA ASN A 225 4.73 21.92 -0.14
C ASN A 225 6.20 22.28 -0.34
N LYS A 226 7.11 21.93 0.58
CA LYS A 226 8.52 22.36 0.44
C LYS A 226 9.18 21.83 -0.85
N PRO A 227 9.09 20.54 -1.19
CA PRO A 227 9.69 20.04 -2.43
C PRO A 227 8.95 20.54 -3.67
N PHE A 228 7.63 20.69 -3.60
CA PHE A 228 6.83 21.19 -4.71
C PHE A 228 7.12 22.67 -5.04
N GLU A 229 7.20 23.53 -4.02
CA GLU A 229 7.56 24.94 -4.19
C GLU A 229 9.02 25.09 -4.65
N TYR A 230 9.91 24.18 -4.24
CA TYR A 230 11.27 24.12 -4.79
C TYR A 230 11.25 23.92 -6.31
N VAL A 231 10.52 22.92 -6.80
CA VAL A 231 10.39 22.69 -8.25
C VAL A 231 9.79 23.91 -8.96
N LYS A 232 8.71 24.49 -8.43
CA LYS A 232 8.11 25.70 -9.02
C LYS A 232 9.08 26.87 -9.05
N LYS A 233 9.86 27.08 -8.00
CA LYS A 233 10.87 28.14 -7.95
C LYS A 233 11.95 27.94 -9.01
N GLU A 234 12.46 26.71 -9.14
CA GLU A 234 13.44 26.34 -10.17
C GLU A 234 12.87 26.51 -11.58
N MET A 235 11.58 26.24 -11.79
CA MET A 235 10.90 26.50 -13.07
C MET A 235 10.68 28.00 -13.35
N VAL A 236 10.36 28.82 -12.33
CA VAL A 236 10.07 30.26 -12.48
C VAL A 236 11.33 31.11 -12.64
N TYR A 237 12.45 30.71 -12.04
CA TYR A 237 13.73 31.41 -12.20
C TYR A 237 14.27 31.38 -13.64
N VAL A 238 13.68 30.57 -14.51
CA VAL A 238 14.06 30.41 -15.91
C VAL A 238 12.92 30.94 -16.79
N SER A 239 13.13 32.13 -17.35
CA SER A 239 12.12 32.86 -18.14
C SER A 239 11.77 32.14 -19.47
N PRO A 240 10.71 32.57 -20.19
CA PRO A 240 10.12 31.87 -21.36
C PRO A 240 11.03 31.62 -22.57
N LEU A 241 12.31 32.01 -22.51
CA LEU A 241 13.27 31.95 -23.61
C LEU A 241 14.38 30.90 -23.43
N GLN A 242 14.39 30.19 -22.30
CA GLN A 242 15.26 29.03 -22.09
C GLN A 242 14.44 27.86 -21.55
N ALA A 243 14.18 26.87 -22.40
CA ALA A 243 13.64 25.60 -21.94
C ALA A 243 14.66 24.92 -21.01
N GLY A 244 14.33 24.85 -19.71
CA GLY A 244 14.67 23.75 -18.80
C GLY A 244 16.11 23.68 -18.28
N THR A 245 16.39 24.29 -17.12
CA THR A 245 17.46 23.82 -16.22
C THR A 245 16.94 22.93 -15.09
N ALA A 246 15.63 22.87 -14.86
CA ALA A 246 15.03 21.93 -13.92
C ALA A 246 15.23 20.49 -14.44
N PRO A 247 15.86 19.58 -13.68
CA PRO A 247 16.03 18.20 -14.09
C PRO A 247 14.68 17.53 -14.40
N PRO A 248 14.64 16.59 -15.36
CA PRO A 248 13.42 15.89 -15.72
C PRO A 248 12.84 15.21 -14.47
N SER A 249 11.57 15.49 -14.16
CA SER A 249 10.89 14.95 -12.98
C SER A 249 9.40 14.86 -13.19
N LEU A 250 8.72 14.08 -12.35
CA LEU A 250 7.26 13.95 -12.40
C LEU A 250 6.58 15.30 -12.24
N VAL A 251 6.97 16.10 -11.23
CA VAL A 251 6.35 17.40 -10.97
C VAL A 251 6.65 18.38 -12.10
N GLN A 252 7.90 18.45 -12.57
CA GLN A 252 8.26 19.33 -13.68
C GLN A 252 7.44 19.00 -14.94
N ARG A 253 7.33 17.71 -15.30
CA ARG A 253 6.58 17.28 -16.50
C ARG A 253 5.10 17.63 -16.38
N LEU A 254 4.47 17.31 -15.25
CA LEU A 254 3.04 17.58 -15.06
C LEU A 254 2.72 19.09 -14.98
N LEU A 255 3.68 19.93 -14.57
CA LEU A 255 3.54 21.38 -14.61
C LEU A 255 3.76 21.95 -16.02
N SER A 256 4.64 21.35 -16.82
CA SER A 256 4.95 21.79 -18.18
C SER A 256 3.93 21.33 -19.22
N ASP A 257 3.46 20.09 -19.15
CA ASP A 257 2.50 19.50 -20.08
C ASP A 257 1.38 18.77 -19.31
N PRO A 258 0.45 19.53 -18.70
CA PRO A 258 -0.62 18.95 -17.91
C PRO A 258 -1.64 18.21 -18.80
N PRO A 259 -2.11 17.01 -18.41
CA PRO A 259 -3.17 16.33 -19.15
C PRO A 259 -4.47 17.16 -19.16
N GLU A 260 -5.14 17.22 -20.30
CA GLU A 260 -6.41 17.93 -20.44
C GLU A 260 -7.51 17.39 -19.51
N ASN A 261 -8.42 18.29 -19.12
CA ASN A 261 -9.65 18.02 -18.34
C ASN A 261 -9.45 17.55 -16.89
N ILE A 262 -8.39 17.99 -16.22
CA ILE A 262 -8.20 17.73 -14.78
C ILE A 262 -8.39 19.04 -13.99
N THR A 263 -9.40 19.06 -13.11
CA THR A 263 -9.65 20.17 -12.16
C THR A 263 -8.68 20.11 -10.97
N ASN A 264 -8.41 21.25 -10.32
CA ASN A 264 -7.50 21.35 -9.17
C ASN A 264 -6.10 20.76 -9.43
N MET A 265 -5.57 20.95 -10.64
CA MET A 265 -4.33 20.34 -11.13
C MET A 265 -3.18 20.37 -10.13
N GLU A 266 -2.88 21.54 -9.56
CA GLU A 266 -1.77 21.69 -8.61
C GLU A 266 -1.94 20.81 -7.36
N GLU A 267 -3.14 20.77 -6.79
CA GLU A 267 -3.44 19.94 -5.62
C GLU A 267 -3.35 18.45 -5.97
N ARG A 268 -3.84 18.05 -7.15
CA ARG A 268 -3.75 16.65 -7.62
C ARG A 268 -2.33 16.24 -7.96
N ILE A 269 -1.48 17.14 -8.47
CA ILE A 269 -0.04 16.90 -8.65
C ILE A 269 0.63 16.71 -7.29
N LYS A 270 0.36 17.60 -6.31
CA LYS A 270 0.85 17.46 -4.92
C LYS A 270 0.42 16.11 -4.33
N GLY A 271 -0.84 15.71 -4.52
CA GLY A 271 -1.38 14.42 -4.09
C GLY A 271 -0.72 13.21 -4.78
N THR A 272 -0.39 13.33 -6.07
CA THR A 272 0.33 12.32 -6.84
C THR A 272 1.77 12.17 -6.34
N ALA A 273 2.49 13.28 -6.19
CA ALA A 273 3.86 13.31 -5.67
C ALA A 273 3.96 12.73 -4.25
N ARG A 274 2.97 13.04 -3.38
CA ARG A 274 2.81 12.43 -2.06
C ARG A 274 2.78 10.91 -2.13
N SER A 275 1.96 10.39 -3.03
CA SER A 275 1.75 8.94 -3.18
C SER A 275 3.01 8.25 -3.70
N MET A 276 3.76 8.88 -4.61
CA MET A 276 5.06 8.37 -5.06
C MET A 276 6.05 8.28 -3.90
N TYR A 277 6.13 9.31 -3.06
CA TYR A 277 7.04 9.30 -1.92
C TYR A 277 6.69 8.20 -0.90
N VAL A 278 5.44 8.22 -0.41
CA VAL A 278 5.00 7.31 0.65
C VAL A 278 5.12 5.84 0.24
N ALA A 279 4.88 5.52 -1.04
CA ALA A 279 4.96 4.16 -1.53
C ALA A 279 6.37 3.75 -2.01
N GLY A 280 7.14 4.68 -2.59
CA GLY A 280 8.35 4.34 -3.35
C GLY A 280 9.57 4.02 -2.51
N ALA A 281 9.81 4.74 -1.40
CA ALA A 281 11.08 4.64 -0.69
C ALA A 281 11.18 3.36 0.16
N ASP A 282 10.20 3.15 1.05
CA ASP A 282 10.21 2.05 2.01
C ASP A 282 10.09 0.67 1.33
N THR A 283 9.35 0.60 0.21
CA THR A 283 9.16 -0.66 -0.53
C THR A 283 10.44 -1.08 -1.25
N VAL A 284 11.12 -0.15 -1.93
CA VAL A 284 12.42 -0.39 -2.58
C VAL A 284 13.49 -0.74 -1.53
N TYR A 285 13.54 0.00 -0.42
CA TYR A 285 14.44 -0.30 0.69
C TYR A 285 14.25 -1.71 1.25
N SER A 286 13.00 -2.08 1.57
CA SER A 286 12.65 -3.41 2.09
C SER A 286 12.97 -4.51 1.07
N ALA A 287 12.76 -4.22 -0.21
CA ALA A 287 13.06 -5.13 -1.29
C ALA A 287 14.57 -5.41 -1.38
N MET A 288 15.40 -4.38 -1.46
CA MET A 288 16.86 -4.54 -1.55
C MET A 288 17.43 -5.29 -0.34
N LEU A 289 16.95 -5.00 0.88
CA LEU A 289 17.38 -5.74 2.08
C LEU A 289 16.98 -7.22 2.05
N THR A 290 15.75 -7.50 1.60
CA THR A 290 15.26 -8.87 1.47
C THR A 290 16.10 -9.64 0.45
N PHE A 291 16.43 -9.01 -0.68
CA PHE A 291 17.32 -9.58 -1.69
C PHE A 291 18.70 -9.91 -1.09
N ILE A 292 19.33 -8.97 -0.39
CA ILE A 292 20.64 -9.19 0.26
C ILE A 292 20.58 -10.36 1.25
N LEU A 293 19.57 -10.39 2.12
CA LEU A 293 19.37 -11.48 3.07
C LEU A 293 19.23 -12.82 2.34
N ALA A 294 18.45 -12.84 1.28
CA ALA A 294 18.18 -14.07 0.56
C ALA A 294 19.40 -14.57 -0.24
N MET A 295 20.24 -13.68 -0.77
CA MET A 295 21.55 -14.02 -1.34
C MET A 295 22.51 -14.55 -0.27
N ALA A 296 22.56 -13.93 0.90
CA ALA A 296 23.39 -14.40 2.01
C ALA A 296 22.99 -15.81 2.50
N LEU A 297 21.69 -16.14 2.47
CA LEU A 297 21.18 -17.46 2.83
C LEU A 297 21.34 -18.51 1.72
N ASN A 298 21.50 -18.10 0.45
CA ASN A 298 21.55 -18.98 -0.72
C ASN A 298 22.80 -18.70 -1.58
N TRP A 299 23.98 -18.87 -0.98
CA TRP A 299 25.28 -18.64 -1.65
C TRP A 299 25.38 -19.25 -3.06
N ASN A 300 24.92 -20.50 -3.26
CA ASN A 300 24.98 -21.15 -4.58
C ASN A 300 24.19 -20.36 -5.64
N LYS A 301 23.03 -19.81 -5.26
CA LYS A 301 22.20 -18.99 -6.16
C LYS A 301 22.83 -17.63 -6.43
N GLN A 302 23.44 -17.04 -5.40
CA GLN A 302 24.19 -15.79 -5.55
C GLN A 302 25.36 -15.96 -6.53
N HIS A 303 26.09 -17.08 -6.43
CA HIS A 303 27.20 -17.37 -7.32
C HIS A 303 26.75 -17.52 -8.78
N LEU A 304 25.62 -18.20 -9.04
CA LEU A 304 25.05 -18.30 -10.39
C LEU A 304 24.67 -16.93 -10.97
N ALA A 305 24.06 -16.06 -10.15
CA ALA A 305 23.75 -14.70 -10.55
C ALA A 305 25.02 -13.90 -10.90
N GLN A 306 26.08 -14.05 -10.11
CA GLN A 306 27.37 -13.40 -10.37
C GLN A 306 28.00 -13.88 -11.69
N VAL A 307 28.03 -15.19 -11.93
CA VAL A 307 28.56 -15.75 -13.17
C VAL A 307 27.83 -15.22 -14.40
N GLU A 308 26.50 -15.06 -14.30
CA GLU A 308 25.73 -14.48 -15.39
C GLU A 308 26.04 -12.99 -15.61
N VAL A 309 26.11 -12.20 -14.53
CA VAL A 309 26.50 -10.78 -14.62
C VAL A 309 27.90 -10.63 -15.21
N ASP A 310 28.87 -11.42 -14.75
CA ASP A 310 30.25 -11.40 -15.26
C ASP A 310 30.30 -11.80 -16.75
N ARG A 311 29.46 -12.73 -17.20
CA ARG A 311 29.36 -13.16 -18.61
C ARG A 311 28.77 -12.08 -19.51
N VAL A 312 27.75 -11.36 -19.05
CA VAL A 312 26.95 -10.42 -19.86
C VAL A 312 27.55 -9.02 -19.82
N VAL A 313 27.90 -8.55 -18.63
CA VAL A 313 28.38 -7.19 -18.37
C VAL A 313 29.90 -7.11 -18.45
N GLY A 314 30.60 -8.15 -17.98
CA GLY A 314 32.06 -8.16 -17.82
C GLY A 314 32.53 -7.42 -16.55
N THR A 315 33.83 -7.12 -16.49
CA THR A 315 34.47 -6.48 -15.32
C THR A 315 34.85 -5.01 -15.53
N ASP A 316 34.71 -4.49 -16.75
CA ASP A 316 35.23 -3.18 -17.14
C ASP A 316 34.23 -2.03 -16.96
N ARG A 317 32.95 -2.35 -16.73
CA ARG A 317 31.87 -1.37 -16.55
C ARG A 317 30.83 -1.86 -15.54
N LEU A 318 29.99 -0.93 -15.06
CA LEU A 318 28.83 -1.26 -14.25
C LEU A 318 27.68 -1.82 -15.10
N PRO A 319 26.79 -2.64 -14.51
CA PRO A 319 25.54 -3.05 -15.16
C PRO A 319 24.66 -1.83 -15.48
N MET A 320 24.05 -1.86 -16.66
CA MET A 320 23.10 -0.86 -17.15
C MET A 320 21.74 -1.52 -17.37
N ILE A 321 20.67 -0.74 -17.45
CA ILE A 321 19.32 -1.27 -17.72
C ILE A 321 19.23 -2.06 -19.04
N GLU A 322 20.07 -1.70 -20.01
CA GLU A 322 20.14 -2.32 -21.33
C GLU A 322 20.63 -3.78 -21.27
N ASP A 323 21.31 -4.16 -20.19
CA ASP A 323 21.78 -5.53 -19.96
C ASP A 323 20.64 -6.45 -19.50
N MET A 324 19.55 -5.90 -18.94
CA MET A 324 18.43 -6.63 -18.33
C MET A 324 17.87 -7.76 -19.22
N PRO A 325 17.59 -7.56 -20.54
CA PRO A 325 17.07 -8.63 -21.39
C PRO A 325 18.00 -9.85 -21.51
N ASN A 326 19.29 -9.68 -21.21
CA ASN A 326 20.31 -10.72 -21.28
C ASN A 326 20.65 -11.33 -19.90
N LEU A 327 19.95 -10.93 -18.84
CA LEU A 327 20.13 -11.41 -17.46
C LEU A 327 18.90 -12.23 -16.98
N PRO A 328 18.58 -13.38 -17.61
CA PRO A 328 17.37 -14.14 -17.29
C PRO A 328 17.34 -14.75 -15.88
N TYR A 329 18.47 -14.84 -15.17
CA TYR A 329 18.53 -15.28 -13.77
C TYR A 329 18.10 -14.16 -12.82
N GLU A 330 16.94 -13.56 -13.09
CA GLU A 330 16.36 -12.51 -12.27
C GLU A 330 15.59 -13.08 -11.08
N LEU A 331 16.00 -12.68 -9.88
CA LEU A 331 15.45 -13.15 -8.60
C LEU A 331 14.25 -12.32 -8.11
N PHE A 332 13.63 -11.53 -9.00
CA PHE A 332 12.62 -10.52 -8.67
C PHE A 332 11.31 -11.07 -8.09
N GLY A 333 11.14 -12.38 -8.07
CA GLY A 333 9.96 -13.03 -7.53
C GLY A 333 9.96 -13.22 -6.01
N TRP A 334 10.74 -12.53 -5.18
CA TRP A 334 10.85 -12.87 -3.73
C TRP A 334 10.18 -11.88 -2.76
N PHE A 335 9.45 -10.88 -3.27
CA PHE A 335 8.92 -9.80 -2.42
C PHE A 335 7.61 -10.13 -1.72
N LEU A 336 7.71 -10.44 -0.43
CA LEU A 336 6.59 -10.67 0.47
C LEU A 336 6.06 -9.36 1.06
N THR A 337 5.45 -8.49 0.25
CA THR A 337 4.63 -7.42 0.83
C THR A 337 3.20 -7.92 1.02
N PRO A 338 2.64 -7.90 2.25
CA PRO A 338 1.21 -8.15 2.42
C PRO A 338 0.46 -7.08 1.64
N GLY A 339 -0.50 -7.49 0.81
CA GLY A 339 -1.24 -6.56 -0.02
C GLY A 339 -2.06 -5.59 0.84
N LEU A 340 -2.25 -4.38 0.34
CA LEU A 340 -3.04 -3.36 1.03
C LEU A 340 -4.48 -3.84 1.22
N ALA A 341 -5.08 -3.47 2.35
CA ALA A 341 -6.46 -3.80 2.64
C ALA A 341 -7.43 -3.07 1.68
N TYR A 342 -8.49 -3.78 1.31
CA TYR A 342 -9.63 -3.29 0.55
C TYR A 342 -10.85 -3.22 1.44
N ARG A 343 -11.94 -2.65 0.94
CA ARG A 343 -13.24 -2.60 1.60
C ARG A 343 -14.32 -2.93 0.57
N SER A 344 -15.31 -3.73 0.97
CA SER A 344 -16.44 -4.05 0.10
C SER A 344 -17.43 -2.87 0.02
N SER A 345 -17.79 -2.43 -1.18
CA SER A 345 -18.73 -1.32 -1.39
C SER A 345 -20.21 -1.73 -1.24
N LYS A 346 -20.51 -3.03 -1.38
CA LYS A 346 -21.85 -3.62 -1.30
C LYS A 346 -21.79 -5.01 -0.66
N ASP A 347 -22.94 -5.52 -0.24
CA ASP A 347 -23.10 -6.90 0.19
C ASP A 347 -22.75 -7.86 -0.96
N ASN A 348 -22.13 -8.99 -0.63
CA ASN A 348 -21.77 -10.02 -1.60
C ASN A 348 -21.93 -11.42 -1.01
N VAL A 349 -22.03 -12.42 -1.88
CA VAL A 349 -22.02 -13.84 -1.50
C VAL A 349 -20.84 -14.51 -2.20
N TYR A 350 -20.00 -15.21 -1.45
CA TYR A 350 -18.86 -15.93 -1.99
C TYR A 350 -18.77 -17.32 -1.34
N GLU A 351 -18.70 -18.38 -2.16
CA GLU A 351 -18.58 -19.78 -1.71
C GLU A 351 -19.63 -20.16 -0.63
N GLY A 352 -20.87 -19.67 -0.77
CA GLY A 352 -21.97 -19.93 0.17
C GLY A 352 -21.94 -19.08 1.45
N TYR A 353 -21.00 -18.15 1.58
CA TYR A 353 -20.89 -17.24 2.71
C TYR A 353 -21.35 -15.82 2.38
N PHE A 354 -21.99 -15.17 3.34
CA PHE A 354 -22.38 -13.77 3.23
C PHE A 354 -21.24 -12.83 3.65
N ILE A 355 -20.89 -11.88 2.78
CA ILE A 355 -19.91 -10.82 3.02
C ILE A 355 -20.67 -9.48 3.07
N PRO A 356 -20.84 -8.86 4.24
CA PRO A 356 -21.50 -7.56 4.36
C PRO A 356 -20.74 -6.46 3.64
N LYS A 357 -21.47 -5.42 3.22
CA LYS A 357 -20.93 -4.11 2.88
C LYS A 357 -20.02 -3.59 4.00
N SER A 358 -19.01 -2.82 3.62
CA SER A 358 -17.98 -2.28 4.52
C SER A 358 -17.10 -3.33 5.21
N THR A 359 -17.07 -4.57 4.72
CA THR A 359 -16.08 -5.56 5.15
C THR A 359 -14.71 -5.20 4.60
N ILE A 360 -13.72 -5.08 5.48
CA ILE A 360 -12.30 -4.93 5.18
C ILE A 360 -11.78 -6.27 4.65
N VAL A 361 -11.15 -6.27 3.49
CA VAL A 361 -10.61 -7.48 2.85
C VAL A 361 -9.09 -7.37 2.78
N ILE A 362 -8.36 -8.32 3.35
CA ILE A 362 -6.90 -8.29 3.41
C ILE A 362 -6.33 -9.44 2.58
N PRO A 363 -5.70 -9.17 1.42
CA PRO A 363 -5.06 -10.22 0.63
C PRO A 363 -3.68 -10.59 1.18
N MET A 364 -3.48 -11.88 1.42
CA MET A 364 -2.19 -12.44 1.82
C MET A 364 -1.41 -12.92 0.59
N CYS A 365 -0.86 -11.97 -0.16
CA CYS A 365 -0.12 -12.24 -1.40
C CYS A 365 1.16 -13.07 -1.16
N GLY A 366 1.82 -12.88 -0.02
CA GLY A 366 3.12 -13.50 0.27
C GLY A 366 3.11 -15.04 0.44
N GLN A 367 1.97 -15.69 0.60
CA GLN A 367 1.93 -17.16 0.66
C GLN A 367 2.11 -17.84 -0.70
N TRP A 368 1.91 -17.11 -1.80
CA TRP A 368 1.73 -17.68 -3.14
C TRP A 368 2.86 -17.31 -4.10
N ILE A 369 3.86 -16.61 -3.58
CA ILE A 369 5.07 -16.27 -4.30
C ILE A 369 5.97 -17.52 -4.30
N PRO A 370 6.46 -17.99 -5.46
CA PRO A 370 7.28 -19.19 -5.56
C PRO A 370 8.43 -19.14 -4.56
N THR A 371 8.56 -20.16 -3.72
CA THR A 371 9.70 -20.24 -2.82
C THR A 371 10.94 -20.65 -3.60
N CYS A 372 12.12 -20.56 -2.97
CA CYS A 372 13.37 -21.05 -3.56
C CYS A 372 13.32 -22.51 -4.05
N ALA A 373 12.36 -23.30 -3.60
CA ALA A 373 12.15 -24.69 -4.02
C ALA A 373 11.34 -24.83 -5.32
N ASP A 374 10.60 -23.79 -5.72
CA ASP A 374 9.61 -23.84 -6.81
C ASP A 374 10.13 -23.23 -8.12
N VAL A 375 11.29 -22.57 -8.11
CA VAL A 375 11.94 -22.05 -9.33
C VAL A 375 12.70 -23.22 -9.98
N PRO A 376 12.35 -23.64 -11.20
CA PRO A 376 13.10 -24.66 -11.91
C PRO A 376 14.55 -24.21 -12.05
N THR A 377 15.50 -25.05 -11.67
CA THR A 377 16.90 -24.83 -12.02
C THR A 377 17.00 -24.78 -13.55
N PRO A 378 17.57 -23.71 -14.15
CA PRO A 378 17.96 -23.76 -15.54
C PRO A 378 18.87 -24.98 -15.74
N GLY A 379 18.52 -25.82 -16.71
CA GLY A 379 19.31 -27.00 -17.07
C GLY A 379 20.59 -26.65 -17.81
#